data_AF-K1XC88-F1
#
_entry.id   AF-K1XC88-F1
#
_cell.length_a   1.000
_cell.length_b   1.000
_cell.length_c   1.000
_cell.angle_alpha   90.00
_cell.angle_beta   90.00
_cell.angle_gamma   90.00
#
_symmetry.space_group_name_H-M   'P 1'
#
loop_
_entity.id
_entity.type
_entity.pdbx_description
1 polymer ?
#
loop_
_entity_poly.entity_id
_entity_poly.type
_entity_poly.pdbx_seq_one_letter_code
_entity_poly.pdbx_strand_id
1 'polypeptide(L)'
;MTYLKRYPESTTLFQEDQRLIYRYDAEEVCNERWGHNAFRVRATKTRSTPTENWALHTPTSSTPQISLGEHDAKSTNGKITATRSKRGKIMMHNSQASVPFALSSAGLRTAVEQPSDWESGARKEHHEFYGVFCQCSGLLDSSGTVPMRPEYGLGFWQCKLRYQTQEELLGVAREYRARSLPLDLIVIDFFYWTGQTLVCSLSCYSSVWSYGEEVYAICKKYMFMREETRDYIQAPMRQAHEKGTPVVRPLLYTFLEDRTCWEVEVEYMFGDRYLCCPVLAPGLRRRDFYLPKGCRWKTWDARQDYEGGKVIEAEFPLDMMPVFERQ
;
A
#
# COMPACT_ATOMS: atom_id res chain seq x y z
N MET A 1 10.71 56.03 5.25
CA MET A 1 10.59 54.63 4.80
C MET A 1 11.98 54.02 4.80
N THR A 2 12.38 53.46 5.93
CA THR A 2 13.72 52.91 6.13
C THR A 2 13.64 51.42 5.82
N TYR A 3 14.24 51.00 4.70
CA TYR A 3 14.30 49.60 4.32
C TYR A 3 15.00 48.79 5.41
N LEU A 4 14.35 47.68 5.81
CA LEU A 4 14.86 46.71 6.76
C LEU A 4 16.25 46.20 6.33
N LYS A 5 17.16 46.14 7.30
CA LYS A 5 18.50 45.57 7.17
C LYS A 5 18.43 44.20 6.48
N ARG A 6 19.18 44.08 5.39
CA ARG A 6 19.55 42.80 4.75
C ARG A 6 20.17 41.92 5.84
N TYR A 7 19.52 40.80 6.19
CA TYR A 7 20.10 39.80 7.08
C TYR A 7 21.40 39.27 6.44
N PRO A 8 22.50 39.12 7.19
CA PRO A 8 23.74 38.60 6.63
C PRO A 8 23.55 37.16 6.16
N GLU A 9 24.11 36.84 5.00
CA GLU A 9 24.17 35.53 4.35
C GLU A 9 24.89 34.47 5.21
N SER A 10 24.29 34.08 6.34
CA SER A 10 24.84 33.05 7.22
C SER A 10 24.00 31.79 7.11
N THR A 11 24.31 30.99 6.08
CA THR A 11 23.85 29.61 6.06
C THR A 11 24.35 28.92 7.33
N THR A 12 23.41 28.44 8.15
CA THR A 12 23.74 27.80 9.44
C THR A 12 23.24 26.35 9.40
N LEU A 13 24.19 25.42 9.52
CA LEU A 13 23.95 24.00 9.69
C LEU A 13 24.40 23.62 11.09
N PHE A 14 23.46 23.22 11.94
CA PHE A 14 23.72 22.97 13.35
C PHE A 14 22.85 21.85 13.90
N GLN A 15 23.27 21.30 15.03
CA GLN A 15 22.51 20.33 15.78
C GLN A 15 21.76 21.06 16.91
N GLU A 16 20.47 20.74 17.07
CA GLU A 16 19.66 21.12 18.22
C GLU A 16 18.96 19.86 18.74
N ASP A 17 19.25 19.46 19.97
CA ASP A 17 18.78 18.20 20.57
C ASP A 17 19.12 16.97 19.68
N GLN A 18 18.07 16.26 19.23
CA GLN A 18 18.09 15.09 18.36
C GLN A 18 17.96 15.46 16.86
N ARG A 19 17.96 16.76 16.53
CA ARG A 19 17.56 17.29 15.23
C ARG A 19 18.75 17.93 14.52
N LEU A 20 18.87 17.66 13.24
CA LEU A 20 19.79 18.34 12.34
C LEU A 20 19.04 19.45 11.61
N ILE A 21 19.39 20.70 11.90
CA ILE A 21 18.69 21.88 11.41
C ILE A 21 19.56 22.63 10.41
N TYR A 22 18.94 23.03 9.31
CA TYR A 22 19.53 23.91 8.31
C TYR A 22 18.68 25.15 8.15
N ARG A 23 19.32 26.32 8.25
CA ARG A 23 18.67 27.61 8.02
C ARG A 23 19.38 28.38 6.91
N TYR A 24 18.59 28.89 5.98
CA TYR A 24 19.05 29.81 4.94
C TYR A 24 17.92 30.80 4.61
N ASP A 25 18.23 32.10 4.71
CA ASP A 25 17.26 33.18 4.56
C ASP A 25 16.05 32.98 5.50
N ALA A 26 14.83 32.88 4.99
CA ALA A 26 13.61 32.62 5.78
C ALA A 26 13.30 31.12 5.94
N GLU A 27 14.05 30.21 5.31
CA GLU A 27 13.75 28.79 5.29
C GLU A 27 14.49 28.03 6.41
N GLU A 28 13.74 27.23 7.16
CA GLU A 28 14.23 26.26 8.12
C GLU A 28 13.89 24.86 7.64
N VAL A 29 14.89 23.97 7.59
CA VAL A 29 14.69 22.55 7.31
C VAL A 29 15.25 21.71 8.45
N CYS A 30 14.35 21.01 9.13
CA CYS A 30 14.63 20.09 10.22
C CYS A 30 14.66 18.65 9.68
N ASN A 31 15.71 17.90 10.05
CA ASN A 31 15.78 16.46 9.86
C ASN A 31 15.96 15.78 11.22
N GLU A 32 15.02 14.93 11.58
CA GLU A 32 14.96 14.27 12.87
C GLU A 32 14.74 12.77 12.70
N ARG A 33 15.32 11.98 13.61
CA ARG A 33 15.08 10.53 13.62
C ARG A 33 13.65 10.26 14.04
N TRP A 34 12.94 9.36 13.35
CA TRP A 34 11.53 9.12 13.61
C TRP A 34 11.16 7.63 13.56
N GLY A 35 11.48 6.89 14.62
CA GLY A 35 11.32 5.43 14.69
C GLY A 35 12.56 4.68 14.21
N HIS A 36 12.46 3.36 14.04
CA HIS A 36 13.59 2.54 13.57
C HIS A 36 13.83 2.74 12.07
N ASN A 37 15.10 2.96 11.68
CA ASN A 37 15.50 3.12 10.28
C ASN A 37 14.63 4.15 9.54
N ALA A 38 14.36 5.30 10.18
CA ALA A 38 13.47 6.31 9.64
C ALA A 38 13.86 7.75 10.01
N PHE A 39 13.66 8.69 9.08
CA PHE A 39 13.87 10.12 9.28
C PHE A 39 12.62 10.90 8.91
N ARG A 40 12.22 11.83 9.77
CA ARG A 40 11.22 12.85 9.48
C ARG A 40 11.92 14.12 9.04
N VAL A 41 11.50 14.66 7.90
CA VAL A 41 12.00 15.91 7.35
C VAL A 41 10.87 16.91 7.29
N ARG A 42 11.08 18.07 7.93
CA ARG A 42 10.17 19.21 7.93
C ARG A 42 10.87 20.42 7.35
N ALA A 43 10.25 21.12 6.41
CA ALA A 43 10.71 22.40 5.89
C ALA A 43 9.62 23.45 6.07
N THR A 44 9.99 24.65 6.50
CA THR A 44 9.08 25.79 6.62
C THR A 44 9.76 27.11 6.31
N LYS A 45 8.99 28.10 5.87
CA LYS A 45 9.38 29.52 5.84
C LYS A 45 8.72 30.35 6.93
N THR A 46 7.96 29.71 7.82
CA THR A 46 7.29 30.36 8.95
C THR A 46 8.27 30.56 10.11
N ARG A 47 7.86 31.36 11.11
CA ARG A 47 8.71 31.69 12.27
C ARG A 47 9.17 30.45 13.05
N SER A 48 8.42 29.37 13.01
CA SER A 48 8.69 28.14 13.76
C SER A 48 8.13 26.94 13.02
N THR A 49 8.87 25.83 13.02
CA THR A 49 8.39 24.55 12.49
C THR A 49 7.09 24.12 13.19
N PRO A 50 5.98 23.86 12.46
CA PRO A 50 4.73 23.38 13.03
C PRO A 50 4.88 22.07 13.80
N THR A 51 4.10 21.92 14.87
CA THR A 51 4.23 20.84 15.86
C THR A 51 3.34 19.64 15.59
N GLU A 52 2.44 19.74 14.63
CA GLU A 52 1.47 18.72 14.27
C GLU A 52 2.15 17.50 13.65
N ASN A 53 1.72 16.30 14.05
CA ASN A 53 2.27 15.03 13.55
C ASN A 53 1.39 14.36 12.48
N TRP A 54 0.15 14.83 12.31
CA TRP A 54 -0.82 14.28 11.35
C TRP A 54 -0.94 12.75 11.43
N ALA A 55 -0.52 12.03 10.39
CA ALA A 55 -0.58 10.58 10.29
C ALA A 55 0.51 9.84 11.10
N LEU A 56 1.43 10.56 11.75
CA LEU A 56 2.57 9.97 12.45
C LEU A 56 2.33 9.83 13.96
N HIS A 57 2.65 8.66 14.48
CA HIS A 57 2.82 8.44 15.91
C HIS A 57 4.18 8.98 16.39
N THR A 58 4.23 9.43 17.64
CA THR A 58 5.49 9.84 18.29
C THR A 58 6.30 8.58 18.62
N PRO A 59 7.48 8.37 18.00
CA PRO A 59 8.27 7.17 18.20
C PRO A 59 9.05 7.23 19.52
N THR A 60 9.51 6.08 20.00
CA THR A 60 10.41 6.01 21.15
C THR A 60 11.73 6.72 20.82
N SER A 61 12.14 7.64 21.70
CA SER A 61 13.38 8.41 21.55
C SER A 61 14.59 7.48 21.44
N SER A 62 15.49 7.75 20.50
CA SER A 62 16.77 7.05 20.35
C SER A 62 17.93 8.02 20.47
N THR A 63 19.08 7.56 20.99
CA THR A 63 20.28 8.39 21.20
C THR A 63 20.80 8.92 19.86
N PRO A 64 21.13 10.22 19.73
CA PRO A 64 21.50 10.80 18.44
C PRO A 64 22.88 10.29 18.02
N GLN A 65 23.00 9.96 16.73
CA GLN A 65 24.30 9.74 16.08
C GLN A 65 24.45 10.79 14.98
N ILE A 66 24.75 12.02 15.41
CA ILE A 66 24.98 13.16 14.52
C ILE A 66 26.47 13.48 14.54
N SER A 67 27.05 13.71 13.36
CA SER A 67 28.42 14.18 13.18
C SER A 67 28.42 15.40 12.28
N LEU A 68 29.09 16.46 12.73
CA LEU A 68 29.26 17.70 11.97
C LEU A 68 30.67 17.69 11.36
N GLY A 69 30.75 17.68 10.03
CA GLY A 69 31.98 17.77 9.27
C GLY A 69 32.25 19.20 8.76
N GLU A 70 33.40 19.40 8.13
CA GLU A 70 33.79 20.70 7.59
C GLU A 70 32.90 21.17 6.42
N HIS A 71 32.28 20.25 5.69
CA HIS A 71 31.47 20.55 4.50
C HIS A 71 30.05 19.99 4.54
N ASP A 72 29.77 19.06 5.45
CA ASP A 72 28.50 18.37 5.59
C ASP A 72 28.18 18.05 7.05
N ALA A 73 26.95 17.58 7.29
CA ALA A 73 26.52 17.00 8.54
C ALA A 73 25.83 15.67 8.26
N LYS A 74 26.10 14.65 9.07
CA LYS A 74 25.55 13.30 8.90
C LYS A 74 24.80 12.89 10.14
N SER A 75 23.60 12.37 9.96
CA SER A 75 22.78 11.76 11.01
C SER A 75 22.50 10.31 10.62
N THR A 76 22.80 9.36 11.50
CA THR A 76 22.56 7.93 11.25
C THR A 76 21.44 7.41 12.16
N ASN A 77 20.53 6.64 11.57
CA ASN A 77 19.46 5.93 12.26
C ASN A 77 19.40 4.49 11.77
N GLY A 78 20.07 3.59 12.49
CA GLY A 78 20.20 2.19 12.10
C GLY A 78 20.86 2.03 10.74
N LYS A 79 20.11 1.55 9.74
CA LYS A 79 20.59 1.29 8.37
C LYS A 79 20.50 2.50 7.43
N ILE A 80 19.84 3.59 7.84
CA ILE A 80 19.71 4.81 7.04
C ILE A 80 20.62 5.90 7.60
N THR A 81 21.33 6.60 6.73
CA THR A 81 22.12 7.78 7.04
C THR A 81 21.63 8.96 6.20
N ALA A 82 21.26 10.04 6.87
CA ALA A 82 20.93 11.30 6.24
C ALA A 82 22.16 12.22 6.25
N THR A 83 22.61 12.65 5.08
CA THR A 83 23.68 13.63 4.92
C THR A 83 23.09 14.95 4.46
N ARG A 84 23.53 16.06 5.06
CA ARG A 84 23.20 17.41 4.63
C ARG A 84 24.45 18.19 4.29
N SER A 85 24.53 18.72 3.08
CA SER A 85 25.63 19.62 2.69
C SER A 85 25.45 21.03 3.27
N LYS A 86 26.53 21.79 3.40
CA LYS A 86 26.48 23.23 3.74
C LYS A 86 25.65 24.10 2.79
N ARG A 87 25.34 23.62 1.58
CA ARG A 87 24.45 24.31 0.61
C ARG A 87 22.97 23.89 0.74
N GLY A 88 22.62 23.09 1.74
CA GLY A 88 21.24 22.71 2.02
C GLY A 88 20.76 21.41 1.37
N LYS A 89 21.53 20.79 0.47
CA LYS A 89 21.17 19.50 -0.16
C LYS A 89 21.08 18.38 0.88
N ILE A 90 19.94 17.67 0.90
CA ILE A 90 19.69 16.46 1.69
C ILE A 90 19.96 15.24 0.83
N MET A 91 20.66 14.24 1.37
CA MET A 91 20.88 12.94 0.75
C MET A 91 20.60 11.85 1.77
N MET A 92 19.77 10.87 1.40
CA MET A 92 19.46 9.71 2.23
C MET A 92 20.19 8.50 1.65
N HIS A 93 20.97 7.82 2.48
CA HIS A 93 21.71 6.62 2.11
C HIS A 93 21.22 5.45 2.94
N ASN A 94 20.93 4.32 2.31
CA ASN A 94 20.89 3.04 3.01
C ASN A 94 22.30 2.43 2.94
N SER A 95 22.74 1.75 3.99
CA SER A 95 23.95 0.91 4.00
C SER A 95 24.08 -0.05 2.80
N GLN A 96 23.00 -0.28 2.03
CA GLN A 96 22.98 -1.11 0.83
C GLN A 96 22.73 -0.37 -0.51
N ALA A 97 22.41 0.94 -0.55
CA ALA A 97 22.32 1.77 -1.77
C ALA A 97 21.85 3.23 -1.48
N SER A 98 22.17 4.21 -2.35
CA SER A 98 21.68 5.61 -2.28
C SER A 98 20.40 5.82 -3.13
N VAL A 99 19.38 6.52 -2.62
CA VAL A 99 18.09 6.68 -3.35
C VAL A 99 17.28 7.93 -2.94
N PRO A 100 16.52 8.55 -3.87
CA PRO A 100 15.37 9.40 -3.57
C PRO A 100 13.99 8.75 -3.95
N PHE A 101 13.06 8.74 -2.97
CA PHE A 101 11.58 8.91 -3.02
C PHE A 101 10.60 7.92 -3.74
N ALA A 102 9.36 7.82 -3.20
CA ALA A 102 8.29 6.83 -3.45
C ALA A 102 8.76 5.38 -3.21
N LEU A 103 7.92 4.34 -3.27
CA LEU A 103 8.41 2.95 -3.17
C LEU A 103 9.34 2.69 -4.37
N SER A 104 10.62 3.01 -4.17
CA SER A 104 11.62 3.02 -5.21
C SER A 104 12.28 1.65 -5.25
N SER A 105 12.68 1.25 -6.45
CA SER A 105 13.34 -0.03 -6.73
C SER A 105 14.67 -0.23 -6.01
N ALA A 106 15.13 0.78 -5.28
CA ALA A 106 16.31 0.71 -4.45
C ALA A 106 16.02 0.66 -2.92
N GLY A 107 14.78 0.37 -2.51
CA GLY A 107 14.48 -0.21 -1.18
C GLY A 107 14.13 0.77 -0.04
N LEU A 108 13.69 1.99 -0.36
CA LEU A 108 13.16 2.96 0.62
C LEU A 108 11.68 3.28 0.34
N ARG A 109 10.91 3.58 1.38
CA ARG A 109 9.54 4.11 1.32
C ARG A 109 9.50 5.55 1.81
N THR A 110 8.62 6.35 1.21
CA THR A 110 8.29 7.69 1.68
C THR A 110 6.81 7.80 1.99
N ALA A 111 6.47 8.30 3.19
CA ALA A 111 5.12 8.72 3.53
C ALA A 111 5.08 10.25 3.55
N VAL A 112 4.13 10.84 2.83
CA VAL A 112 3.85 12.28 2.85
C VAL A 112 2.86 12.54 3.98
N GLU A 113 3.17 13.51 4.85
CA GLU A 113 2.37 13.75 6.07
C GLU A 113 1.10 14.57 5.79
N GLN A 114 1.01 15.26 4.64
CA GLN A 114 -0.12 16.14 4.31
C GLN A 114 -1.07 15.55 3.27
N PRO A 115 -2.39 15.77 3.40
CA PRO A 115 -3.41 15.30 2.46
C PRO A 115 -3.60 16.20 1.22
N SER A 116 -2.64 17.06 0.88
CA SER A 116 -2.73 17.96 -0.28
C SER A 116 -2.22 17.30 -1.56
N ASP A 117 -2.94 17.54 -2.66
CA ASP A 117 -2.68 16.99 -3.99
C ASP A 117 -1.22 17.18 -4.41
N TRP A 118 -0.53 16.07 -4.67
CA TRP A 118 0.79 16.07 -5.30
C TRP A 118 0.64 16.50 -6.76
N GLU A 119 0.83 17.77 -7.04
CA GLU A 119 1.19 18.24 -8.37
C GLU A 119 2.69 18.55 -8.39
N SER A 120 3.35 18.18 -9.49
CA SER A 120 4.73 18.57 -9.85
C SER A 120 4.91 20.09 -10.07
N GLY A 121 4.01 20.89 -9.51
CA GLY A 121 4.09 22.32 -9.35
C GLY A 121 3.49 22.61 -7.98
N ALA A 122 4.35 22.80 -6.98
CA ALA A 122 3.97 23.38 -5.70
C ALA A 122 2.97 24.52 -5.93
N ARG A 123 1.76 24.42 -5.37
CA ARG A 123 0.95 25.62 -5.14
C ARG A 123 1.84 26.58 -4.38
N LYS A 124 2.23 27.66 -5.07
CA LYS A 124 3.26 28.66 -4.73
C LYS A 124 3.00 29.47 -3.45
N GLU A 125 2.08 29.04 -2.59
CA GLU A 125 1.61 29.84 -1.46
C GLU A 125 1.76 29.14 -0.10
N HIS A 126 2.02 27.83 -0.06
CA HIS A 126 2.37 27.11 1.17
C HIS A 126 3.69 26.37 0.99
N HIS A 127 4.79 27.02 1.37
CA HIS A 127 6.17 26.49 1.30
C HIS A 127 6.48 25.59 2.50
N GLU A 128 5.71 24.51 2.66
CA GLU A 128 5.97 23.54 3.73
C GLU A 128 6.11 22.13 3.15
N PHE A 129 7.16 21.43 3.55
CA PHE A 129 7.41 20.04 3.15
C PHE A 129 7.47 19.16 4.40
N TYR A 130 6.71 18.08 4.39
CA TYR A 130 6.64 17.10 5.49
C TYR A 130 6.67 15.69 4.93
N GLY A 131 7.69 14.91 5.31
CA GLY A 131 7.76 13.52 4.89
C GLY A 131 8.65 12.66 5.76
N VAL A 132 8.31 11.38 5.84
CA VAL A 132 9.10 10.34 6.50
C VAL A 132 9.78 9.46 5.47
N PHE A 133 11.08 9.26 5.63
CA PHE A 133 11.91 8.35 4.85
C PHE A 133 12.19 7.13 5.70
N CYS A 134 11.74 5.95 5.28
CA CYS A 134 11.90 4.74 6.08
C CYS A 134 12.16 3.50 5.21
N GLN A 135 12.79 2.48 5.79
CA GLN A 135 12.68 1.12 5.25
C GLN A 135 11.25 0.58 5.49
N CYS A 136 10.81 -0.43 4.74
CA CYS A 136 9.45 -1.01 4.83
C CYS A 136 8.99 -1.28 6.27
N SER A 137 9.89 -1.74 7.15
CA SER A 137 9.58 -2.00 8.56
C SER A 137 9.38 -0.73 9.40
N GLY A 138 10.10 0.36 9.08
CA GLY A 138 10.01 1.62 9.82
C GLY A 138 8.73 2.40 9.55
N LEU A 139 7.99 2.07 8.48
CA LEU A 139 6.71 2.70 8.17
C LEU A 139 5.67 2.40 9.25
N LEU A 140 5.60 1.15 9.75
CA LEU A 140 4.62 0.75 10.77
C LEU A 140 4.87 1.41 12.12
N ASP A 141 6.14 1.50 12.51
CA ASP A 141 6.55 2.24 13.71
C ASP A 141 6.08 3.71 13.64
N SER A 142 6.01 4.25 12.43
CA SER A 142 5.65 5.65 12.20
C SER A 142 4.15 5.89 12.02
N SER A 143 3.40 5.01 11.35
CA SER A 143 1.99 5.24 10.96
C SER A 143 0.98 4.24 11.54
N GLY A 144 1.45 3.28 12.34
CA GLY A 144 0.62 2.27 12.97
C GLY A 144 0.36 1.04 12.10
N THR A 145 -0.22 0.02 12.73
CA THR A 145 -0.54 -1.29 12.13
C THR A 145 -2.03 -1.41 11.82
N VAL A 146 -2.39 -2.09 10.72
CA VAL A 146 -3.79 -2.47 10.46
C VAL A 146 -4.27 -3.46 11.53
N PRO A 147 -5.50 -3.39 12.05
CA PRO A 147 -6.00 -4.38 13.00
C PRO A 147 -6.22 -5.75 12.34
N MET A 148 -6.27 -6.81 13.15
CA MET A 148 -6.69 -8.12 12.65
C MET A 148 -8.12 -8.07 12.13
N ARG A 149 -8.32 -8.62 10.93
CA ARG A 149 -9.63 -8.66 10.28
C ARG A 149 -10.55 -9.64 11.03
N PRO A 150 -11.82 -9.27 11.32
CA PRO A 150 -12.77 -10.20 11.90
C PRO A 150 -13.11 -11.33 10.92
N GLU A 151 -13.50 -12.49 11.45
CA GLU A 151 -13.76 -13.71 10.67
C GLU A 151 -14.82 -13.53 9.59
N TYR A 152 -15.95 -12.89 9.92
CA TYR A 152 -17.01 -12.56 8.95
C TYR A 152 -16.51 -11.66 7.81
N GLY A 153 -15.38 -10.98 8.01
CA GLY A 153 -14.75 -10.17 6.97
C GLY A 153 -14.05 -10.98 5.89
N LEU A 154 -13.86 -12.29 6.08
CA LEU A 154 -13.06 -13.13 5.18
C LEU A 154 -13.88 -13.78 4.07
N GLY A 155 -15.16 -14.08 4.26
CA GLY A 155 -15.96 -14.78 3.25
C GLY A 155 -16.67 -13.85 2.26
N PHE A 156 -17.85 -14.24 1.81
CA PHE A 156 -18.55 -13.59 0.70
C PHE A 156 -19.41 -12.40 1.15
N TRP A 157 -19.30 -11.28 0.42
CA TRP A 157 -19.98 -10.03 0.70
C TRP A 157 -20.96 -9.72 -0.45
N GLN A 158 -22.25 -9.78 -0.17
CA GLN A 158 -23.29 -9.41 -1.14
C GLN A 158 -23.59 -7.91 -1.04
N CYS A 159 -23.54 -7.22 -2.17
CA CYS A 159 -23.93 -5.83 -2.28
C CYS A 159 -24.59 -5.57 -3.64
N LYS A 160 -25.43 -4.55 -3.69
CA LYS A 160 -25.92 -3.96 -4.92
C LYS A 160 -26.35 -2.53 -4.66
N LEU A 161 -26.42 -1.75 -5.73
CA LEU A 161 -27.06 -0.44 -5.77
C LEU A 161 -28.47 -0.63 -6.37
N ARG A 162 -29.54 -0.74 -5.57
CA ARG A 162 -29.63 -0.86 -4.10
C ARG A 162 -30.76 -1.82 -3.71
N TYR A 163 -30.73 -2.35 -2.49
CA TYR A 163 -31.95 -2.94 -1.89
C TYR A 163 -32.85 -1.79 -1.42
N GLN A 164 -34.03 -1.64 -2.01
CA GLN A 164 -34.91 -0.50 -1.76
C GLN A 164 -35.71 -0.66 -0.47
N THR A 165 -36.06 -1.89 -0.11
CA THR A 165 -36.87 -2.19 1.06
C THR A 165 -36.21 -3.25 1.93
N GLN A 166 -36.59 -3.28 3.21
CA GLN A 166 -36.19 -4.35 4.12
C GLN A 166 -36.62 -5.73 3.60
N GLU A 167 -37.82 -5.83 2.99
CA GLU A 167 -38.32 -7.08 2.44
C GLU A 167 -37.45 -7.59 1.29
N GLU A 168 -37.01 -6.70 0.39
CA GLU A 168 -36.11 -7.06 -0.71
C GLU A 168 -34.77 -7.59 -0.19
N LEU A 169 -34.15 -6.88 0.76
CA LEU A 169 -32.88 -7.30 1.36
C LEU A 169 -33.01 -8.65 2.06
N LEU A 170 -34.03 -8.81 2.90
CA LEU A 170 -34.27 -10.05 3.62
C LEU A 170 -34.65 -11.20 2.68
N GLY A 171 -35.35 -10.91 1.58
CA GLY A 171 -35.63 -11.87 0.51
C GLY A 171 -34.35 -12.43 -0.08
N VAL A 172 -33.38 -11.56 -0.43
CA VAL A 172 -32.08 -11.99 -0.94
C VAL A 172 -31.29 -12.79 0.08
N ALA A 173 -31.23 -12.35 1.34
CA ALA A 173 -30.55 -13.09 2.40
C ALA A 173 -31.16 -14.49 2.65
N ARG A 174 -32.49 -14.59 2.62
CA ARG A 174 -33.20 -15.88 2.72
C ARG A 174 -32.93 -16.77 1.53
N GLU A 175 -32.82 -16.21 0.33
CA GLU A 175 -32.51 -16.97 -0.88
C GLU A 175 -31.10 -17.56 -0.86
N TYR A 176 -30.10 -16.81 -0.36
CA TYR A 176 -28.75 -17.36 -0.10
C TYR A 176 -28.81 -18.57 0.84
N ARG A 177 -29.58 -18.47 1.94
CA ARG A 177 -29.78 -19.58 2.88
C ARG A 177 -30.52 -20.76 2.24
N ALA A 178 -31.59 -20.51 1.48
CA ALA A 178 -32.38 -21.54 0.82
C ALA A 178 -31.54 -22.34 -0.20
N ARG A 179 -30.60 -21.67 -0.87
CA ARG A 179 -29.66 -22.29 -1.82
C ARG A 179 -28.42 -22.91 -1.17
N SER A 180 -28.29 -22.83 0.16
CA SER A 180 -27.10 -23.25 0.90
C SER A 180 -25.81 -22.61 0.37
N LEU A 181 -25.87 -21.32 0.04
CA LEU A 181 -24.74 -20.55 -0.45
C LEU A 181 -24.07 -19.78 0.71
N PRO A 182 -22.72 -19.72 0.77
CA PRO A 182 -22.02 -18.91 1.75
C PRO A 182 -22.38 -17.42 1.65
N LEU A 183 -22.64 -16.79 2.80
CA LEU A 183 -22.90 -15.34 2.89
C LEU A 183 -22.56 -14.86 4.30
N ASP A 184 -21.52 -14.01 4.42
CA ASP A 184 -21.13 -13.43 5.70
C ASP A 184 -21.68 -12.03 5.91
N LEU A 185 -21.72 -11.25 4.83
CA LEU A 185 -22.10 -9.84 4.87
C LEU A 185 -23.07 -9.51 3.75
N ILE A 186 -24.10 -8.76 4.08
CA ILE A 186 -25.02 -8.14 3.13
C ILE A 186 -25.07 -6.64 3.39
N VAL A 187 -24.98 -5.84 2.33
CA VAL A 187 -24.81 -4.39 2.41
C VAL A 187 -26.12 -3.68 2.06
N ILE A 188 -26.52 -2.73 2.91
CA ILE A 188 -27.53 -1.72 2.59
C ILE A 188 -26.80 -0.52 2.01
N ASP A 189 -27.07 -0.22 0.74
CA ASP A 189 -26.48 0.92 0.05
C ASP A 189 -27.17 2.24 0.45
N PHE A 190 -26.59 3.37 0.07
CA PHE A 190 -27.05 4.74 0.35
C PHE A 190 -28.54 5.03 0.02
N PHE A 191 -29.06 6.13 0.58
CA PHE A 191 -30.48 6.57 0.46
C PHE A 191 -31.52 5.60 1.06
N TYR A 192 -31.12 4.82 2.06
CA TYR A 192 -32.09 4.13 2.95
C TYR A 192 -32.63 5.05 4.05
N TRP A 193 -32.01 6.22 4.26
CA TRP A 193 -32.40 7.24 5.23
C TRP A 193 -33.34 8.29 4.63
N THR A 194 -34.03 9.05 5.48
CA THR A 194 -35.13 9.93 5.08
C THR A 194 -34.72 11.34 4.60
N GLY A 195 -33.46 11.75 4.71
CA GLY A 195 -32.97 13.08 4.34
C GLY A 195 -31.81 13.07 3.32
N GLN A 196 -31.69 14.13 2.51
CA GLN A 196 -30.87 14.23 1.29
C GLN A 196 -31.52 13.55 0.07
N THR A 197 -32.16 14.37 -0.77
CA THR A 197 -32.93 13.93 -1.94
C THR A 197 -32.02 13.84 -3.16
N LEU A 198 -31.66 12.63 -3.56
CA LEU A 198 -31.07 12.33 -4.85
C LEU A 198 -31.75 11.06 -5.36
N VAL A 199 -32.46 11.17 -6.47
CA VAL A 199 -33.14 10.04 -7.10
C VAL A 199 -32.12 9.31 -7.95
N CYS A 200 -31.58 8.20 -7.44
CA CYS A 200 -30.80 7.26 -8.25
C CYS A 200 -31.75 6.18 -8.79
N SER A 201 -31.99 6.18 -10.10
CA SER A 201 -32.86 5.24 -10.80
C SER A 201 -32.15 3.98 -11.29
N LEU A 202 -30.85 3.84 -11.03
CA LEU A 202 -30.10 2.63 -11.34
C LEU A 202 -30.39 1.60 -10.25
N SER A 203 -31.19 0.59 -10.57
CA SER A 203 -31.29 -0.65 -9.81
C SER A 203 -31.10 -1.80 -10.78
N CYS A 204 -29.98 -2.51 -10.66
CA CYS A 204 -29.73 -3.73 -11.42
C CYS A 204 -29.79 -4.94 -10.49
N TYR A 205 -30.20 -6.08 -11.04
CA TYR A 205 -30.04 -7.36 -10.36
C TYR A 205 -28.54 -7.71 -10.32
N SER A 206 -28.02 -8.03 -9.12
CA SER A 206 -26.62 -8.40 -8.93
C SER A 206 -26.42 -9.68 -8.11
N SER A 207 -27.51 -10.40 -7.82
CA SER A 207 -27.38 -11.70 -7.15
C SER A 207 -26.74 -12.71 -8.11
N VAL A 208 -25.99 -13.66 -7.57
CA VAL A 208 -25.24 -14.63 -8.39
C VAL A 208 -26.13 -15.48 -9.31
N TRP A 209 -27.42 -15.64 -8.99
CA TRP A 209 -28.40 -16.35 -9.82
C TRP A 209 -29.10 -15.47 -10.88
N SER A 210 -28.75 -14.19 -10.99
CA SER A 210 -29.38 -13.26 -11.94
C SER A 210 -28.75 -13.31 -13.35
N TYR A 211 -27.67 -14.07 -13.54
CA TYR A 211 -26.85 -14.06 -14.75
C TYR A 211 -26.98 -15.34 -15.60
N GLY A 212 -27.99 -16.18 -15.34
CA GLY A 212 -28.18 -17.47 -15.99
C GLY A 212 -27.46 -18.62 -15.28
N GLU A 213 -27.83 -19.86 -15.61
CA GLU A 213 -27.39 -21.08 -14.90
C GLU A 213 -25.88 -21.34 -15.03
N GLU A 214 -25.29 -21.08 -16.20
CA GLU A 214 -23.84 -21.28 -16.41
C GLU A 214 -23.03 -20.34 -15.49
N VAL A 215 -23.35 -19.05 -15.49
CA VAL A 215 -22.67 -18.06 -14.64
C VAL A 215 -22.94 -18.34 -13.16
N TYR A 216 -24.17 -18.72 -12.82
CA TYR A 216 -24.53 -19.12 -11.46
C TYR A 216 -23.65 -20.27 -10.94
N ALA A 217 -23.43 -21.31 -11.76
CA ALA A 217 -22.57 -22.44 -11.40
C ALA A 217 -21.12 -22.00 -11.17
N ILE A 218 -20.59 -21.10 -12.00
CA ILE A 218 -19.25 -20.53 -11.84
C ILE A 218 -19.16 -19.71 -10.56
N CYS A 219 -20.09 -18.78 -10.32
CA CYS A 219 -20.13 -17.98 -9.10
C CYS A 219 -20.19 -18.86 -7.85
N LYS A 220 -21.07 -19.88 -7.85
CA LYS A 220 -21.19 -20.85 -6.77
C LYS A 220 -19.86 -21.56 -6.49
N LYS A 221 -19.16 -22.04 -7.52
CA LYS A 221 -17.82 -22.64 -7.40
C LYS A 221 -16.85 -21.70 -6.68
N TYR A 222 -16.75 -20.44 -7.11
CA TYR A 222 -15.84 -19.47 -6.49
C TYR A 222 -16.21 -19.09 -5.05
N MET A 223 -17.50 -19.07 -4.72
CA MET A 223 -17.94 -18.83 -3.34
C MET A 223 -17.46 -19.94 -2.40
N PHE A 224 -17.57 -21.20 -2.81
CA PHE A 224 -17.06 -22.32 -2.01
C PHE A 224 -15.53 -22.35 -1.97
N MET A 225 -14.85 -22.09 -3.08
CA MET A 225 -13.39 -21.93 -3.07
C MET A 225 -12.95 -20.82 -2.10
N ARG A 226 -13.70 -19.72 -2.02
CA ARG A 226 -13.41 -18.65 -1.07
C ARG A 226 -13.51 -19.14 0.37
N GLU A 227 -14.54 -19.92 0.71
CA GLU A 227 -14.69 -20.51 2.03
C GLU A 227 -13.55 -21.49 2.35
N GLU A 228 -13.16 -22.36 1.40
CA GLU A 228 -12.04 -23.28 1.56
C GLU A 228 -10.70 -22.55 1.78
N THR A 229 -10.53 -21.36 1.21
CA THR A 229 -9.31 -20.56 1.39
C THR A 229 -9.26 -19.75 2.69
N ARG A 230 -10.30 -19.74 3.53
CA ARG A 230 -10.36 -18.92 4.75
C ARG A 230 -9.16 -19.10 5.66
N ASP A 231 -8.79 -20.34 5.93
CA ASP A 231 -7.65 -20.68 6.80
C ASP A 231 -6.35 -20.14 6.25
N TYR A 232 -6.15 -20.26 4.93
CA TYR A 232 -5.00 -19.68 4.25
C TYR A 232 -4.96 -18.15 4.44
N ILE A 233 -6.09 -17.46 4.28
CA ILE A 233 -6.16 -15.98 4.32
C ILE A 233 -5.78 -15.41 5.68
N GLN A 234 -6.00 -16.15 6.77
CA GLN A 234 -5.62 -15.71 8.11
C GLN A 234 -4.12 -15.40 8.22
N ALA A 235 -3.25 -16.19 7.56
CA ALA A 235 -1.81 -16.00 7.63
C ALA A 235 -1.36 -14.69 6.94
N PRO A 236 -1.72 -14.39 5.67
CA PRO A 236 -1.46 -13.08 5.07
C PRO A 236 -2.06 -11.90 5.85
N MET A 237 -3.27 -12.05 6.41
CA MET A 237 -3.87 -10.99 7.25
C MET A 237 -3.06 -10.73 8.52
N ARG A 238 -2.56 -11.79 9.16
CA ARG A 238 -1.64 -11.67 10.30
C ARG A 238 -0.33 -11.00 9.92
N GLN A 239 0.25 -11.36 8.78
CA GLN A 239 1.46 -10.67 8.28
C GLN A 239 1.20 -9.19 7.98
N ALA A 240 0.01 -8.84 7.49
CA ALA A 240 -0.38 -7.44 7.30
C ALA A 240 -0.47 -6.69 8.63
N HIS A 241 -1.10 -7.30 9.64
CA HIS A 241 -1.21 -6.75 10.99
C HIS A 241 0.15 -6.57 11.68
N GLU A 242 0.98 -7.62 11.70
CA GLU A 242 2.22 -7.64 12.47
C GLU A 242 3.39 -6.96 11.74
N LYS A 243 3.42 -7.04 10.40
CA LYS A 243 4.59 -6.66 9.59
C LYS A 243 4.26 -5.69 8.45
N GLY A 244 3.01 -5.22 8.34
CA GLY A 244 2.62 -4.29 7.26
C GLY A 244 2.76 -4.89 5.87
N THR A 245 2.87 -6.22 5.80
CA THR A 245 3.05 -6.94 4.55
C THR A 245 1.72 -6.95 3.79
N PRO A 246 1.65 -6.45 2.55
CA PRO A 246 0.40 -6.47 1.80
C PRO A 246 -0.13 -7.89 1.60
N VAL A 247 -1.46 -8.08 1.65
CA VAL A 247 -2.08 -9.37 1.37
C VAL A 247 -2.01 -9.70 -0.12
N VAL A 248 -2.29 -8.71 -0.97
CA VAL A 248 -2.09 -8.76 -2.42
C VAL A 248 -0.80 -8.01 -2.74
N ARG A 249 0.12 -8.66 -3.46
CA ARG A 249 1.49 -8.17 -3.61
C ARG A 249 1.89 -8.16 -5.09
N PRO A 250 2.50 -7.08 -5.60
CA PRO A 250 3.17 -7.13 -6.90
C PRO A 250 4.33 -8.13 -6.84
N LEU A 251 4.70 -8.73 -7.97
CA LEU A 251 5.71 -9.79 -7.98
C LEU A 251 7.07 -9.31 -7.44
N LEU A 252 7.47 -8.08 -7.74
CA LEU A 252 8.70 -7.46 -7.21
C LEU A 252 8.76 -7.48 -5.68
N TYR A 253 7.62 -7.45 -4.98
CA TYR A 253 7.59 -7.45 -3.52
C TYR A 253 8.09 -8.78 -2.96
N THR A 254 7.75 -9.89 -3.62
CA THR A 254 8.10 -11.25 -3.18
C THR A 254 9.41 -11.72 -3.80
N PHE A 255 9.72 -11.30 -5.03
CA PHE A 255 10.85 -11.79 -5.83
C PHE A 255 11.80 -10.64 -6.24
N LEU A 256 12.36 -9.94 -5.25
CA LEU A 256 13.22 -8.76 -5.47
C LEU A 256 14.44 -9.04 -6.37
N GLU A 257 15.02 -10.23 -6.27
CA GLU A 257 16.19 -10.64 -7.05
C GLU A 257 15.84 -10.98 -8.51
N ASP A 258 14.56 -11.19 -8.79
CA ASP A 258 14.06 -11.47 -10.13
C ASP A 258 13.70 -10.19 -10.87
N ARG A 259 14.60 -9.73 -11.74
CA ARG A 259 14.44 -8.46 -12.48
C ARG A 259 13.20 -8.46 -13.37
N THR A 260 12.76 -9.61 -13.88
CA THR A 260 11.54 -9.70 -14.67
C THR A 260 10.30 -9.37 -13.83
N CYS A 261 10.28 -9.74 -12.54
CA CYS A 261 9.16 -9.42 -11.64
C CYS A 261 8.94 -7.93 -11.39
N TRP A 262 9.89 -7.07 -11.78
CA TRP A 262 9.77 -5.61 -11.70
C TRP A 262 8.91 -5.02 -12.80
N GLU A 263 8.79 -5.72 -13.93
CA GLU A 263 8.07 -5.27 -15.12
C GLU A 263 6.69 -5.92 -15.26
N VAL A 264 6.41 -6.97 -14.47
CA VAL A 264 5.12 -7.66 -14.50
C VAL A 264 4.07 -6.87 -13.70
N GLU A 265 3.06 -6.37 -14.40
CA GLU A 265 2.00 -5.52 -13.83
C GLU A 265 0.66 -6.23 -13.65
N VAL A 266 0.42 -7.30 -14.42
CA VAL A 266 -0.90 -7.95 -14.57
C VAL A 266 -1.01 -9.28 -13.82
N GLU A 267 0.02 -9.65 -13.07
CA GLU A 267 0.09 -10.84 -12.22
C GLU A 267 0.50 -10.41 -10.81
N TYR A 268 -0.04 -11.10 -9.81
CA TYR A 268 0.22 -10.74 -8.43
C TYR A 268 0.27 -11.98 -7.54
N MET A 269 0.98 -11.84 -6.41
CA MET A 269 0.96 -12.84 -5.36
C MET A 269 -0.19 -12.54 -4.39
N PHE A 270 -1.04 -13.52 -4.16
CA PHE A 270 -1.98 -13.53 -3.06
C PHE A 270 -1.33 -14.24 -1.86
N GLY A 271 -0.83 -13.46 -0.92
CA GLY A 271 0.05 -13.92 0.16
C GLY A 271 1.39 -14.41 -0.37
N ASP A 272 1.93 -15.48 0.22
CA ASP A 272 3.22 -16.06 -0.16
C ASP A 272 3.11 -17.24 -1.13
N ARG A 273 1.90 -17.80 -1.27
CA ARG A 273 1.68 -19.12 -1.87
C ARG A 273 1.11 -19.08 -3.28
N TYR A 274 0.14 -18.21 -3.54
CA TYR A 274 -0.60 -18.25 -4.81
C TYR A 274 -0.21 -17.11 -5.74
N LEU A 275 0.24 -17.45 -6.94
CA LEU A 275 0.40 -16.54 -8.06
C LEU A 275 -0.93 -16.48 -8.81
N CYS A 276 -1.60 -15.33 -8.74
CA CYS A 276 -2.87 -15.08 -9.40
C CYS A 276 -2.63 -14.37 -10.73
N CYS A 277 -3.25 -14.90 -11.78
CA CYS A 277 -3.08 -14.39 -13.13
C CYS A 277 -4.43 -14.03 -13.76
N PRO A 278 -4.97 -12.83 -13.47
CA PRO A 278 -6.23 -12.36 -14.03
C PRO A 278 -6.32 -12.42 -15.55
N VAL A 279 -7.55 -12.57 -16.04
CA VAL A 279 -7.93 -12.49 -17.46
C VAL A 279 -8.53 -11.11 -17.69
N LEU A 280 -7.84 -10.27 -18.46
CA LEU A 280 -8.13 -8.83 -18.54
C LEU A 280 -8.86 -8.39 -19.81
N ALA A 281 -9.24 -9.33 -20.68
CA ALA A 281 -9.94 -9.04 -21.94
C ALA A 281 -11.07 -10.04 -22.22
N PRO A 282 -12.22 -9.60 -22.74
CA PRO A 282 -13.28 -10.50 -23.18
C PRO A 282 -12.80 -11.47 -24.26
N GLY A 283 -13.25 -12.72 -24.20
CA GLY A 283 -12.90 -13.75 -25.19
C GLY A 283 -11.47 -14.31 -25.08
N LEU A 284 -10.61 -13.73 -24.24
CA LEU A 284 -9.27 -14.26 -24.02
C LEU A 284 -9.34 -15.64 -23.33
N ARG A 285 -8.71 -16.64 -23.94
CA ARG A 285 -8.65 -18.04 -23.45
C ARG A 285 -7.24 -18.61 -23.41
N ARG A 286 -6.26 -17.83 -23.86
CA ARG A 286 -4.85 -18.17 -23.88
C ARG A 286 -4.04 -16.89 -23.72
N ARG A 287 -3.01 -16.92 -22.87
CA ARG A 287 -2.00 -15.86 -22.78
C ARG A 287 -0.71 -16.38 -22.19
N ASP A 288 0.31 -15.55 -22.29
CA ASP A 288 1.59 -15.76 -21.64
C ASP A 288 1.52 -15.34 -20.16
N PHE A 289 2.18 -16.11 -19.31
CA PHE A 289 2.32 -15.88 -17.87
C PHE A 289 3.78 -15.99 -17.46
N TYR A 290 4.27 -15.06 -16.65
CA TYR A 290 5.62 -15.18 -16.10
C TYR A 290 5.58 -15.93 -14.76
N LEU A 291 6.31 -17.05 -14.69
CA LEU A 291 6.51 -17.77 -13.43
C LEU A 291 7.81 -17.31 -12.78
N PRO A 292 7.77 -16.66 -11.60
CA PRO A 292 8.97 -16.14 -10.94
C PRO A 292 10.02 -17.21 -10.64
N LYS A 293 11.29 -16.84 -10.68
CA LYS A 293 12.41 -17.74 -10.38
C LYS A 293 12.54 -18.03 -8.88
N GLY A 294 13.26 -19.09 -8.53
CA GLY A 294 13.60 -19.43 -7.15
C GLY A 294 12.62 -20.38 -6.45
N CYS A 295 11.57 -20.81 -7.15
CA CYS A 295 10.69 -21.89 -6.71
C CYS A 295 10.07 -22.61 -7.91
N ARG A 296 9.45 -23.76 -7.62
CA ARG A 296 8.60 -24.46 -8.57
C ARG A 296 7.16 -23.99 -8.41
N TRP A 297 6.42 -24.07 -9.49
CA TRP A 297 5.04 -23.64 -9.58
C TRP A 297 4.17 -24.79 -10.04
N LYS A 298 3.06 -24.98 -9.36
CA LYS A 298 2.08 -26.01 -9.70
C LYS A 298 0.77 -25.35 -10.07
N THR A 299 0.06 -25.85 -11.07
CA THR A 299 -1.30 -25.37 -11.32
C THR A 299 -2.19 -25.64 -10.11
N TRP A 300 -3.18 -24.78 -9.87
CA TRP A 300 -4.11 -24.94 -8.74
C TRP A 300 -4.79 -26.32 -8.69
N ASP A 301 -5.07 -26.92 -9.85
CA ASP A 301 -5.66 -28.26 -9.96
C ASP A 301 -4.63 -29.41 -9.79
N ALA A 302 -3.39 -29.07 -9.44
CA ALA A 302 -2.25 -29.96 -9.25
C ALA A 302 -1.89 -30.84 -10.47
N ARG A 303 -2.34 -30.48 -11.68
CA ARG A 303 -2.11 -31.29 -12.88
C ARG A 303 -0.77 -31.05 -13.55
N GLN A 304 -0.21 -29.86 -13.41
CA GLN A 304 1.01 -29.46 -14.11
C GLN A 304 1.98 -28.78 -13.17
N ASP A 305 3.26 -29.14 -13.31
CA ASP A 305 4.38 -28.55 -12.59
C ASP A 305 5.30 -27.82 -13.56
N TYR A 306 5.77 -26.67 -13.13
CA TYR A 306 6.62 -25.77 -13.88
C TYR A 306 7.81 -25.33 -13.03
N GLU A 307 8.99 -25.34 -13.63
CA GLU A 307 10.13 -24.59 -13.09
C GLU A 307 9.87 -23.08 -13.15
N GLY A 308 10.36 -22.34 -12.16
CA GLY A 308 10.32 -20.87 -12.19
C GLY A 308 11.32 -20.26 -13.18
N GLY A 309 11.22 -18.95 -13.37
CA GLY A 309 12.11 -18.14 -14.21
C GLY A 309 11.79 -18.21 -15.71
N LYS A 310 10.56 -18.58 -16.07
CA LYS A 310 10.15 -18.71 -17.47
C LYS A 310 8.76 -18.16 -17.71
N VAL A 311 8.56 -17.69 -18.94
CA VAL A 311 7.23 -17.41 -19.48
C VAL A 311 6.63 -18.72 -19.97
N ILE A 312 5.37 -18.95 -19.64
CA ILE A 312 4.58 -20.08 -20.14
C ILE A 312 3.37 -19.56 -20.90
N GLU A 313 3.03 -20.17 -22.01
CA GLU A 313 1.75 -19.98 -22.68
C GLU A 313 0.78 -21.00 -22.10
N ALA A 314 -0.34 -20.56 -21.53
CA ALA A 314 -1.35 -21.47 -20.99
C ALA A 314 -2.77 -21.11 -21.44
N GLU A 315 -3.56 -22.15 -21.70
CA GLU A 315 -4.99 -22.05 -21.98
C GLU A 315 -5.80 -22.16 -20.69
N PHE A 316 -6.93 -21.48 -20.65
CA PHE A 316 -7.82 -21.49 -19.50
C PHE A 316 -9.30 -21.40 -19.91
N PRO A 317 -10.18 -22.18 -19.26
CA PRO A 317 -11.61 -22.14 -19.53
C PRO A 317 -12.26 -20.89 -18.93
N LEU A 318 -13.51 -20.63 -19.30
CA LEU A 318 -14.28 -19.50 -18.76
C LEU A 318 -14.46 -19.59 -17.24
N ASP A 319 -14.57 -20.81 -16.69
CA ASP A 319 -14.89 -21.06 -15.28
C ASP A 319 -13.65 -21.11 -14.36
N MET A 320 -12.45 -20.84 -14.88
CA MET A 320 -11.20 -20.93 -14.12
C MET A 320 -10.23 -19.83 -14.49
N MET A 321 -9.91 -18.97 -13.51
CA MET A 321 -8.78 -18.06 -13.61
C MET A 321 -7.49 -18.86 -13.38
N PRO A 322 -6.44 -18.66 -14.21
CA PRO A 322 -5.14 -19.29 -13.98
C PRO A 322 -4.56 -18.85 -12.63
N VAL A 323 -4.25 -19.85 -11.80
CA VAL A 323 -3.61 -19.69 -10.49
C VAL A 323 -2.55 -20.76 -10.35
N PHE A 324 -1.36 -20.36 -9.89
CA PHE A 324 -0.25 -21.25 -9.63
C PHE A 324 0.11 -21.24 -8.15
N GLU A 325 0.26 -22.42 -7.56
CA GLU A 325 0.72 -22.62 -6.20
C GLU A 325 2.24 -22.81 -6.18
N ARG A 326 2.90 -22.00 -5.35
CA ARG A 326 4.32 -22.12 -5.03
C ARG A 326 4.58 -23.39 -4.23
N GLN A 327 5.51 -24.22 -4.71
CA GLN A 327 5.95 -25.47 -4.07
C GLN A 327 7.17 -25.26 -3.16
#